data_AF-A0A1B0ALQ3-F1
#
_entry.id   AF-A0A1B0ALQ3-F1
#
_cell.length_a   1.000
_cell.length_b   1.000
_cell.length_c   1.000
_cell.angle_alpha   90.00
_cell.angle_beta   90.00
_cell.angle_gamma   90.00
#
_symmetry.space_group_name_H-M   'P 1'
#
loop_
_entity.id
_entity.type
_entity.pdbx_description
1 polymer ?
#
loop_
_entity_poly.entity_id
_entity_poly.type
_entity_poly.pdbx_seq_one_letter_code
_entity_poly.pdbx_strand_id
1 'polypeptide(L)'
;MKLLLISLIVGSLMVASISAQGAIYHNATHPDYPGQCYYEKYSIALPVGGVFQPTNLCACEKSTCRDDLVLEMNFCPRHNMQETDDCSIVTDDTLAYPDCCPKLVCKDTEKRNKKTCSSYYREKTKVEVCFTE
;
A
#
# COMPACT_ATOMS: atom_id res chain seq x y z
N MET A 1 -19.91 14.43 28.97
CA MET A 1 -18.65 14.95 28.39
C MET A 1 -17.49 13.95 28.44
N LYS A 2 -17.22 13.26 29.56
CA LYS A 2 -16.12 12.27 29.65
C LYS A 2 -16.23 11.07 28.69
N LEU A 3 -17.44 10.55 28.46
CA LEU A 3 -17.67 9.43 27.52
C LEU A 3 -17.45 9.82 26.04
N LEU A 4 -17.72 11.08 25.67
CA LEU A 4 -17.51 11.58 24.31
C LEU A 4 -16.02 11.75 24.00
N LEU A 5 -15.22 12.18 24.98
CA LEU A 5 -13.77 12.28 24.86
C LEU A 5 -13.11 10.91 24.70
N ILE A 6 -13.58 9.90 25.44
CA ILE A 6 -13.05 8.52 25.34
C ILE A 6 -13.36 7.92 23.96
N SER A 7 -14.57 8.15 23.42
CA SER A 7 -14.95 7.66 22.09
C SER A 7 -14.13 8.32 20.96
N LEU A 8 -13.72 9.57 21.14
CA LEU A 8 -12.93 10.31 20.14
C LEU A 8 -11.46 9.88 20.13
N ILE A 9 -10.91 9.52 21.30
CA ILE A 9 -9.54 8.99 21.45
C ILE A 9 -9.44 7.56 20.90
N VAL A 10 -10.45 6.71 21.11
CA VAL A 10 -10.44 5.33 20.58
C VAL A 10 -10.65 5.31 19.06
N GLY A 11 -11.41 6.26 18.50
CA GLY A 11 -11.63 6.38 17.07
C GLY A 11 -10.41 6.80 16.25
N SER A 12 -9.45 7.53 16.85
CA SER A 12 -8.26 8.04 16.14
C SER A 12 -7.12 7.03 15.98
N LEU A 13 -7.22 5.83 16.57
CA LEU A 13 -6.18 4.79 16.49
C LEU A 13 -6.28 3.89 15.26
N MET A 14 -7.33 4.04 14.43
CA MET A 14 -7.43 3.38 13.13
C MET A 14 -6.67 4.16 12.06
N VAL A 15 -5.42 4.56 12.33
CA VAL A 15 -4.52 5.00 11.26
C VAL A 15 -4.00 3.73 10.61
N ALA A 16 -4.47 3.45 9.40
CA ALA A 16 -4.06 2.30 8.62
C ALA A 16 -2.53 2.22 8.59
N SER A 17 -1.97 1.10 9.06
CA SER A 17 -0.55 0.80 8.96
C SER A 17 -0.17 0.65 7.49
N ILE A 18 0.25 1.74 6.85
CA ILE A 18 0.83 1.68 5.51
C ILE A 18 2.22 1.06 5.69
N SER A 19 2.36 -0.23 5.42
CA SER A 19 3.66 -0.88 5.36
C SER A 19 4.37 -0.39 4.10
N ALA A 20 4.95 0.81 4.17
CA ALA A 20 5.78 1.34 3.10
C ALA A 20 7.08 0.54 3.06
N GLN A 21 7.33 -0.12 1.94
CA GLN A 21 8.64 -0.69 1.69
C GLN A 21 9.51 0.43 1.12
N GLY A 22 10.55 0.83 1.86
CA GLY A 22 11.39 1.95 1.46
C GLY A 22 12.85 1.58 1.19
N ALA A 23 13.57 2.47 0.52
CA ALA A 23 15.02 2.48 0.46
C ALA A 23 15.55 3.88 0.77
N ILE A 24 16.78 3.94 1.29
CA ILE A 24 17.45 5.19 1.63
C ILE A 24 18.75 5.25 0.86
N TYR A 25 18.97 6.34 0.13
CA TYR A 25 20.23 6.65 -0.52
C TYR A 25 20.90 7.80 0.20
N HIS A 26 21.95 7.49 0.95
CA HIS A 26 22.76 8.47 1.64
C HIS A 26 23.65 9.25 0.68
N ASN A 27 23.93 10.50 1.01
CA ASN A 27 24.80 11.39 0.22
C ASN A 27 24.40 11.41 -1.26
N ALA A 28 23.10 11.54 -1.52
CA ALA A 28 22.54 11.57 -2.87
C ALA A 28 22.87 12.93 -3.52
N THR A 29 24.13 13.23 -3.76
CA THR A 29 24.61 14.55 -4.18
C THR A 29 25.30 14.44 -5.54
N HIS A 30 25.36 15.57 -6.27
CA HIS A 30 26.08 15.66 -7.53
C HIS A 30 26.77 17.02 -7.63
N PRO A 31 28.01 17.10 -8.17
CA PRO A 31 28.77 18.35 -8.25
C PRO A 31 28.03 19.50 -8.95
N ASP A 32 27.26 19.18 -9.98
CA ASP A 32 26.51 20.17 -10.77
C ASP A 32 25.25 20.69 -10.06
N TYR A 33 24.79 20.00 -9.02
CA TYR A 33 23.55 20.32 -8.29
C TYR A 33 23.81 20.46 -6.78
N PRO A 34 24.63 21.44 -6.36
CA PRO A 34 24.98 21.62 -4.96
C PRO A 34 23.74 21.92 -4.10
N GLY A 35 23.65 21.29 -2.94
CA GLY A 35 22.53 21.46 -1.99
C GLY A 35 21.21 20.82 -2.42
N GLN A 36 21.24 19.94 -3.43
CA GLN A 36 20.08 19.19 -3.91
C GLN A 36 20.36 17.69 -3.86
N CYS A 37 19.30 16.89 -3.74
CA CYS A 37 19.43 15.46 -3.94
C CYS A 37 19.48 15.17 -5.44
N TYR A 38 20.50 14.46 -5.90
CA TYR A 38 20.58 13.97 -7.27
C TYR A 38 20.14 12.51 -7.32
N TYR A 39 19.12 12.23 -8.11
CA TYR A 39 18.63 10.88 -8.33
C TYR A 39 19.09 10.34 -9.68
N GLU A 40 20.19 9.58 -9.65
CA GLU A 40 20.90 9.07 -10.83
C GLU A 40 20.01 8.26 -11.79
N LYS A 41 19.11 7.41 -11.25
CA LYS A 41 18.19 6.57 -12.04
C LYS A 41 17.38 7.35 -13.07
N TYR A 42 16.96 8.58 -12.73
CA TYR A 42 16.18 9.45 -13.63
C TYR A 42 16.96 10.66 -14.12
N SER A 43 18.23 10.82 -13.70
CA SER A 43 19.04 11.99 -13.99
C SER A 43 18.36 13.31 -13.62
N ILE A 44 17.73 13.34 -12.44
CA ILE A 44 17.01 14.51 -11.92
C ILE A 44 17.67 15.04 -10.64
N ALA A 45 17.60 16.35 -10.44
CA ALA A 45 17.91 16.99 -9.17
C ALA A 45 16.61 17.39 -8.46
N LEU A 46 16.54 17.10 -7.16
CA LEU A 46 15.42 17.45 -6.30
C LEU A 46 15.90 18.46 -5.26
N PRO A 47 15.23 19.62 -5.12
CA PRO A 47 15.50 20.50 -4.00
C PRO A 47 15.17 19.79 -2.68
N VAL A 48 15.76 20.24 -1.58
CA VAL A 48 15.38 19.78 -0.22
C VAL A 48 13.87 19.94 -0.02
N GLY A 49 13.22 18.88 0.49
CA GLY A 49 11.77 18.77 0.61
C GLY A 49 11.04 18.42 -0.70
N GLY A 50 11.76 18.41 -1.82
CA GLY A 50 11.24 18.06 -3.14
C GLY A 50 10.82 16.60 -3.21
N VAL A 51 9.75 16.35 -3.96
CA VAL A 51 9.15 15.03 -4.16
C VAL A 51 9.15 14.69 -5.64
N PHE A 52 9.55 13.47 -5.98
CA PHE A 52 9.47 12.91 -7.31
C PHE A 52 8.62 11.65 -7.31
N GLN A 53 7.66 11.59 -8.23
CA GLN A 53 6.77 10.46 -8.45
C GLN A 53 6.66 10.24 -9.96
N PRO A 54 7.39 9.27 -10.53
CA PRO A 54 7.34 9.02 -11.96
C PRO A 54 5.94 8.55 -12.38
N THR A 55 5.50 9.02 -13.55
CA THR A 55 4.30 8.56 -14.25
C THR A 55 4.68 8.24 -15.69
N ASN A 56 4.10 7.20 -16.29
CA ASN A 56 4.38 6.72 -17.64
C ASN A 56 5.84 6.24 -17.83
N LEU A 57 6.46 5.70 -16.76
CA LEU A 57 7.85 5.24 -16.76
C LEU A 57 7.99 3.79 -16.25
N CYS A 58 6.91 3.00 -16.28
CA CYS A 58 6.89 1.63 -15.76
C CYS A 58 7.46 1.51 -14.33
N ALA A 59 7.31 2.57 -13.52
CA ALA A 59 7.86 2.66 -12.18
C ALA A 59 6.80 3.24 -11.25
N CYS A 60 6.57 2.57 -10.12
CA CYS A 60 5.64 3.03 -9.10
C CYS A 60 6.37 3.23 -7.77
N GLU A 61 6.88 4.44 -7.58
CA GLU A 61 7.67 4.82 -6.43
C GLU A 61 7.48 6.31 -6.10
N LYS A 62 7.89 6.69 -4.90
CA LYS A 62 7.95 8.09 -4.46
C LYS A 62 9.32 8.33 -3.85
N SER A 63 10.04 9.32 -4.35
CA SER A 63 11.32 9.77 -3.79
C SER A 63 11.17 11.15 -3.19
N THR A 64 11.75 11.37 -2.00
CA THR A 64 11.76 12.66 -1.31
C THR A 64 13.18 13.02 -0.96
N CYS A 65 13.60 14.26 -1.24
CA CYS A 65 14.89 14.77 -0.80
C CYS A 65 14.75 15.31 0.62
N ARG A 66 15.46 14.70 1.58
CA ARG A 66 15.52 15.19 2.95
C ARG A 66 16.52 16.33 3.10
N ASP A 67 16.47 17.01 4.24
CA ASP A 67 17.33 18.14 4.59
C ASP A 67 18.81 17.80 4.74
N ASP A 68 19.12 16.54 5.06
CA ASP A 68 20.46 15.98 5.13
C ASP A 68 20.99 15.43 3.78
N LEU A 69 20.36 15.82 2.66
CA LEU A 69 20.70 15.36 1.30
C LEU A 69 20.65 13.84 1.13
N VAL A 70 19.73 13.22 1.86
CA VAL A 70 19.36 11.81 1.74
C VAL A 70 18.12 11.69 0.87
N LEU A 71 18.17 10.82 -0.13
CA LEU A 71 17.01 10.50 -0.93
C LEU A 71 16.25 9.34 -0.27
N GLU A 72 15.08 9.65 0.28
CA GLU A 72 14.16 8.68 0.86
C GLU A 72 13.18 8.19 -0.20
N MET A 73 13.15 6.88 -0.42
CA MET A 73 12.32 6.25 -1.44
C MET A 73 11.26 5.36 -0.81
N ASN A 74 10.05 5.40 -1.36
CA ASN A 74 8.95 4.53 -1.03
C ASN A 74 8.51 3.76 -2.27
N PHE A 75 8.37 2.45 -2.14
CA PHE A 75 7.90 1.54 -3.18
C PHE A 75 6.56 0.94 -2.78
N CYS A 76 5.92 0.28 -3.74
CA CYS A 76 4.74 -0.52 -3.45
C CYS A 76 5.08 -1.64 -2.44
N PRO A 77 4.17 -1.96 -1.52
CA PRO A 77 4.38 -3.07 -0.61
C PRO A 77 4.52 -4.38 -1.40
N ARG A 78 5.47 -5.23 -0.98
CA ARG A 78 5.58 -6.58 -1.53
C ARG A 78 4.44 -7.43 -0.99
N HIS A 79 3.46 -7.69 -1.83
CA HIS A 79 2.38 -8.63 -1.54
C HIS A 79 2.58 -9.90 -2.35
N ASN A 80 2.35 -11.06 -1.73
CA ASN A 80 2.24 -12.34 -2.44
C ASN A 80 0.87 -12.43 -3.11
N MET A 81 0.57 -11.47 -4.00
CA MET A 81 -0.64 -11.52 -4.82
C MET A 81 -0.49 -12.66 -5.82
N GLN A 82 -1.54 -13.43 -5.99
CA GLN A 82 -1.60 -14.52 -6.96
C GLN A 82 -2.87 -14.36 -7.80
N GLU A 83 -2.70 -14.41 -9.11
CA GLU A 83 -3.83 -14.43 -10.03
C GLU A 83 -4.59 -15.75 -9.91
N THR A 84 -5.90 -15.67 -10.11
CA THR A 84 -6.83 -16.80 -10.14
C THR A 84 -7.80 -16.61 -11.30
N ASP A 85 -8.66 -17.59 -11.57
CA ASP A 85 -9.66 -17.50 -12.64
C ASP A 85 -10.62 -16.28 -12.48
N ASP A 86 -10.78 -15.83 -11.23
CA ASP A 86 -11.68 -14.74 -10.85
C ASP A 86 -10.94 -13.46 -10.46
N CYS A 87 -9.61 -13.47 -10.33
CA CYS A 87 -8.83 -12.32 -9.87
C CYS A 87 -7.58 -12.07 -10.72
N SER A 88 -7.40 -10.82 -11.13
CA SER A 88 -6.24 -10.39 -11.93
C SER A 88 -5.46 -9.30 -11.21
N ILE A 89 -4.14 -9.26 -11.40
CA ILE A 89 -3.31 -8.20 -10.86
C ILE A 89 -3.30 -7.04 -11.86
N VAL A 90 -3.82 -5.90 -11.44
CA VAL A 90 -3.90 -4.69 -12.28
C VAL A 90 -2.92 -3.66 -11.75
N THR A 91 -2.20 -3.01 -12.66
CA THR A 91 -1.27 -1.92 -12.40
C THR A 91 -1.57 -0.80 -13.40
N ASP A 92 -1.45 0.46 -12.98
CA ASP A 92 -1.63 1.64 -13.84
C ASP A 92 -0.48 2.61 -13.60
N ASP A 93 0.54 2.56 -14.46
CA ASP A 93 1.74 3.40 -14.34
C ASP A 93 1.52 4.84 -14.82
N THR A 94 0.33 5.17 -15.34
CA THR A 94 -0.05 6.55 -15.66
C THR A 94 -0.36 7.37 -14.40
N LEU A 95 -0.61 6.69 -13.28
CA LEU A 95 -0.88 7.28 -11.97
C LEU A 95 0.41 7.45 -11.16
N ALA A 96 0.39 8.38 -10.20
CA ALA A 96 1.49 8.55 -9.25
C ALA A 96 1.38 7.54 -8.09
N TYR A 97 2.50 7.26 -7.41
CA TYR A 97 2.49 6.48 -6.17
C TYR A 97 1.58 7.15 -5.11
N PRO A 98 0.79 6.40 -4.32
CA PRO A 98 0.66 4.93 -4.29
C PRO A 98 -0.40 4.37 -5.26
N ASP A 99 -1.06 5.21 -6.05
CA ASP A 99 -2.21 4.80 -6.85
C ASP A 99 -1.84 3.87 -8.01
N CYS A 100 -0.62 4.00 -8.52
CA CYS A 100 -0.05 3.09 -9.51
C CYS A 100 0.31 1.70 -8.97
N CYS A 101 0.20 1.45 -7.65
CA CYS A 101 0.63 0.18 -7.10
C CYS A 101 -0.24 -0.99 -7.57
N PRO A 102 0.34 -2.19 -7.76
CA PRO A 102 -0.40 -3.37 -8.14
C PRO A 102 -1.54 -3.66 -7.17
N LYS A 103 -2.73 -3.94 -7.70
CA LYS A 103 -3.94 -4.29 -6.95
C LYS A 103 -4.51 -5.58 -7.50
N LEU A 104 -4.92 -6.48 -6.60
CA LEU A 104 -5.68 -7.67 -6.98
C LEU A 104 -7.15 -7.25 -7.20
N VAL A 105 -7.58 -7.23 -8.46
CA VAL A 105 -8.96 -6.93 -8.84
C VAL A 105 -9.66 -8.25 -9.11
N CYS A 106 -10.59 -8.61 -8.25
CA CYS A 106 -11.44 -9.77 -8.46
C CYS A 106 -12.73 -9.35 -9.13
N LYS A 107 -13.24 -10.17 -10.05
CA LYS A 107 -14.63 -10.09 -10.47
C LYS A 107 -15.48 -10.18 -9.21
N ASP A 108 -16.48 -9.32 -9.09
CA ASP A 108 -17.53 -9.44 -8.08
C ASP A 108 -18.32 -10.73 -8.37
N THR A 109 -17.74 -11.87 -8.03
CA THR A 109 -18.56 -13.03 -7.74
C THR A 109 -19.22 -12.68 -6.43
N GLU A 110 -20.55 -12.71 -6.39
CA GLU A 110 -21.37 -12.62 -5.18
C GLU A 110 -21.09 -13.77 -4.17
N LYS A 111 -19.88 -14.34 -4.17
CA LYS A 111 -19.45 -15.49 -3.41
C LYS A 111 -18.58 -15.15 -2.21
N ARG A 112 -18.33 -13.87 -1.90
CA ARG A 112 -17.71 -13.47 -0.61
C ARG A 112 -18.72 -13.31 0.53
N ASN A 113 -19.85 -14.01 0.44
CA ASN A 113 -20.81 -14.15 1.53
C ASN A 113 -21.51 -15.52 1.46
N LYS A 114 -20.87 -16.53 0.87
CA LYS A 114 -21.43 -17.88 0.88
C LYS A 114 -21.21 -18.46 2.27
N LYS A 115 -22.21 -18.29 3.15
CA LYS A 115 -22.27 -19.00 4.42
C LYS A 115 -22.25 -20.50 4.12
N THR A 116 -21.12 -21.15 4.36
CA THR A 116 -21.02 -22.61 4.26
C THR A 116 -21.48 -23.18 5.59
N CYS A 117 -22.69 -23.74 5.60
CA CYS A 117 -23.29 -24.35 6.79
C CYS A 117 -23.19 -25.87 6.71
N SER A 118 -22.58 -26.48 7.72
CA SER A 118 -22.58 -27.93 7.91
C SER A 118 -23.50 -28.30 9.07
N SER A 119 -24.34 -29.32 8.88
CA SER A 119 -25.22 -29.83 9.92
C SER A 119 -24.78 -31.20 10.43
N TYR A 120 -24.75 -31.37 11.74
CA TYR A 120 -24.47 -32.66 12.38
C TYR A 120 -25.48 -32.95 13.48
N TYR A 121 -25.75 -34.23 13.74
CA TYR A 121 -26.63 -34.67 14.81
C TYR A 121 -25.83 -34.95 16.08
N ARG A 122 -26.21 -34.31 17.19
CA ARG A 122 -25.69 -34.58 18.52
C ARG A 122 -26.84 -34.97 19.43
N GLU A 123 -26.83 -36.19 19.96
CA GLU A 123 -27.85 -36.71 20.89
C GLU A 123 -29.29 -36.47 20.39
N LYS A 124 -29.55 -36.83 19.12
CA LYS A 124 -30.83 -36.63 18.40
C LYS A 124 -31.22 -35.16 18.10
N THR A 125 -30.38 -34.19 18.42
CA THR A 125 -30.57 -32.78 18.07
C THR A 125 -29.73 -32.42 16.84
N LYS A 126 -30.35 -31.82 15.81
CA LYS A 126 -29.63 -31.31 14.64
C LYS A 126 -29.00 -29.96 14.98
N VAL A 127 -27.69 -29.84 14.82
CA VAL A 127 -26.92 -28.61 15.04
C VAL A 127 -26.37 -28.16 13.70
N GLU A 128 -26.55 -26.88 13.37
CA GLU A 128 -26.00 -26.24 12.17
C GLU A 128 -24.89 -25.27 12.55
N VAL A 129 -23.73 -25.42 11.90
CA VAL A 129 -22.56 -24.55 12.10
C VAL A 129 -22.21 -23.93 10.76
N CYS A 130 -22.25 -22.60 10.70
CA CYS A 130 -22.00 -21.84 9.49
C CYS A 130 -20.70 -21.05 9.60
N PHE A 131 -19.87 -21.14 8.57
CA PHE A 131 -18.65 -20.36 8.43
C PHE A 131 -18.77 -19.41 7.24
N THR A 132 -18.13 -18.25 7.37
CA THR A 132 -17.87 -17.32 6.27
C THR A 132 -16.43 -17.52 5.84
N GLU A 133 -16.20 -17.82 4.56
CA GLU A 133 -14.85 -17.84 3.96
C GLU A 133 -14.33 -16.42 3.70
#